data_AF-A0A380FHB0-F1
#
_entry.id   AF-A0A380FHB0-F1
#
_cell.length_a   1.000
_cell.length_b   1.000
_cell.length_c   1.000
_cell.angle_alpha   90.00
_cell.angle_beta   90.00
_cell.angle_gamma   90.00
#
_symmetry.space_group_name_H-M   'P 1'
#
loop_
_entity.id
_entity.type
_entity.pdbx_description
1 polymer ?
#
loop_
_entity_poly.entity_id
_entity_poly.type
_entity_poly.pdbx_seq_one_letter_code
_entity_poly.pdbx_strand_id
1 'polypeptide(L)'
;MANKDLTVIASGGDGDGYAIGMGHTIHALRRNMNMTYIVMDNQIYGLTKGQTSPSSAQGFVTKSTPKGNIEQNVAPLELALSSGATFVAQGFSSDIKALTKMIEDAINHDGFSFVNVFSPCVTYNKVNTYDWFKENLTDIADIDGYDFTDKNDGNTKGARIQFTS
;
A
#
# COMPACT_ATOMS: atom_id res chain seq x y z
N MET A 1 17.70 9.59 10.31
CA MET A 1 19.15 9.65 10.03
C MET A 1 19.92 10.40 11.11
N ALA A 2 19.49 11.59 11.54
CA ALA A 2 20.20 12.37 12.57
C ALA A 2 20.21 11.70 13.96
N ASN A 3 19.10 11.06 14.34
CA ASN A 3 19.01 10.25 15.55
C ASN A 3 18.55 8.84 15.13
N LYS A 4 19.31 7.81 15.53
CA LYS A 4 19.03 6.40 15.22
C LYS A 4 18.25 5.67 16.32
N ASP A 5 18.09 6.30 17.48
CA ASP A 5 17.40 5.71 18.63
C ASP A 5 15.88 5.93 18.57
N LEU A 6 15.41 6.70 17.58
CA LEU A 6 13.99 6.97 17.37
C LEU A 6 13.37 5.92 16.46
N THR A 7 12.20 5.43 16.85
CA THR A 7 11.28 4.73 15.95
C THR A 7 10.65 5.75 15.00
N VAL A 8 10.98 5.66 13.71
CA VAL A 8 10.48 6.58 12.69
C VAL A 8 9.34 5.92 11.91
N ILE A 9 8.17 6.55 11.96
CA ILE A 9 6.98 6.12 11.22
C ILE A 9 6.51 7.28 10.35
N ALA A 10 6.35 7.02 9.06
CA ALA A 10 5.69 7.92 8.12
C ALA A 10 4.29 7.37 7.79
N SER A 11 3.34 8.28 7.57
CA SER A 11 2.00 7.93 7.12
C SER A 11 1.53 8.90 6.05
N GLY A 12 0.99 8.39 4.94
CA GLY A 12 0.52 9.20 3.82
C GLY A 12 -0.63 8.53 3.07
N GLY A 13 -1.24 9.25 2.14
CA GLY A 13 -2.21 8.67 1.20
C GLY A 13 -1.52 8.10 -0.04
N ASP A 14 -2.26 7.38 -0.85
CA ASP A 14 -1.84 6.90 -2.18
C ASP A 14 -1.36 8.05 -3.09
N GLY A 15 -2.05 9.19 -3.11
CA GLY A 15 -1.59 10.36 -3.86
C GLY A 15 -0.30 10.98 -3.38
N ASP A 16 -0.12 11.02 -2.07
CA ASP A 16 1.10 11.53 -1.44
C ASP A 16 2.28 10.61 -1.76
N GLY A 17 2.13 9.31 -1.53
CA GLY A 17 3.20 8.32 -1.68
C GLY A 17 3.50 7.88 -3.11
N TYR A 18 2.48 7.80 -3.98
CA TYR A 18 2.59 7.23 -5.32
C TYR A 18 2.47 8.25 -6.46
N ALA A 19 2.11 9.50 -6.19
CA ALA A 19 2.25 10.57 -7.18
C ALA A 19 3.45 11.45 -6.85
N ILE A 20 3.22 12.53 -6.09
CA ILE A 20 4.25 13.54 -5.84
C ILE A 20 5.45 12.98 -5.06
N GLY A 21 5.21 12.02 -4.16
CA GLY A 21 6.24 11.41 -3.32
C GLY A 21 6.97 10.22 -3.93
N MET A 22 6.57 9.71 -5.10
CA MET A 22 7.06 8.42 -5.63
C MET A 22 8.58 8.38 -5.76
N GLY A 23 9.20 9.46 -6.25
CA GLY A 23 10.66 9.55 -6.34
C GLY A 23 11.35 9.39 -4.99
N HIS A 24 10.79 9.96 -3.93
CA HIS A 24 11.32 9.82 -2.57
C HIS A 24 11.12 8.42 -2.01
N THR A 25 9.91 7.85 -2.19
CA THR A 25 9.56 6.50 -1.75
C THR A 25 10.53 5.47 -2.32
N ILE A 26 10.76 5.48 -3.65
CA ILE A 26 11.69 4.57 -4.33
C ILE A 26 13.11 4.69 -3.75
N HIS A 27 13.59 5.91 -3.52
CA HIS A 27 14.94 6.09 -2.99
C HIS A 27 15.06 5.72 -1.50
N ALA A 28 13.99 5.84 -0.71
CA ALA A 28 13.99 5.42 0.69
C ALA A 28 14.03 3.88 0.79
N LEU A 29 13.24 3.18 -0.04
CA LEU A 29 13.26 1.74 -0.22
C LEU A 29 14.67 1.25 -0.59
N ARG A 30 15.25 1.81 -1.66
CA ARG A 30 16.60 1.44 -2.14
C ARG A 30 17.72 1.66 -1.13
N ARG A 31 17.57 2.65 -0.24
CA ARG A 31 18.56 2.94 0.81
C ARG A 31 18.36 2.08 2.05
N ASN A 32 17.30 1.28 2.11
CA ASN A 32 16.90 0.48 3.27
C ASN A 32 16.92 1.31 4.57
N MET A 33 16.34 2.52 4.52
CA MET A 33 16.30 3.39 5.71
C MET A 33 15.47 2.71 6.80
N ASN A 34 16.01 2.60 8.02
CA ASN A 34 15.30 2.00 9.15
C ASN A 34 14.09 2.86 9.56
N MET A 35 12.92 2.57 8.99
CA MET A 35 11.65 3.26 9.22
C MET A 35 10.48 2.47 8.64
N THR A 36 9.29 2.72 9.18
CA THR A 36 8.03 2.19 8.64
C THR A 36 7.29 3.27 7.86
N TYR A 37 6.85 2.97 6.64
CA TYR A 37 5.95 3.82 5.87
C TYR A 37 4.60 3.14 5.66
N ILE A 38 3.55 3.76 6.18
CA ILE A 38 2.17 3.26 6.09
C ILE A 38 1.43 4.13 5.06
N VAL A 39 1.06 3.53 3.93
CA VAL A 39 0.25 4.19 2.91
C VAL A 39 -1.22 3.81 3.10
N MET A 40 -2.07 4.81 3.32
CA MET A 40 -3.51 4.66 3.41
C MET A 40 -4.11 4.80 2.00
N ASP A 41 -4.19 3.67 1.29
CA ASP A 41 -4.66 3.60 -0.09
C ASP A 41 -6.20 3.54 -0.13
N ASN A 42 -6.79 4.69 -0.43
CA ASN A 42 -8.23 4.85 -0.61
C ASN A 42 -8.63 4.98 -2.09
N GLN A 43 -7.62 4.86 -2.99
CA GLN A 43 -7.73 4.93 -4.44
C GLN A 43 -8.35 6.24 -4.96
N ILE A 44 -8.22 7.35 -4.23
CA ILE A 44 -8.75 8.67 -4.61
C ILE A 44 -8.13 9.82 -3.80
N TYR A 45 -7.99 11.02 -4.38
CA TYR A 45 -7.58 12.19 -3.59
C TYR A 45 -8.73 12.74 -2.75
N GLY A 46 -8.95 12.14 -1.57
CA GLY A 46 -10.06 12.46 -0.69
C GLY A 46 -10.04 13.91 -0.19
N LEU A 47 -8.90 14.39 0.31
CA LEU A 47 -8.79 15.73 0.91
C LEU A 47 -9.05 16.86 -0.10
N THR A 48 -8.60 16.69 -1.35
CA THR A 48 -8.80 17.68 -2.42
C THR A 48 -10.14 17.51 -3.15
N LYS A 49 -11.06 16.71 -2.60
CA LYS A 49 -12.45 16.51 -3.05
C LYS A 49 -12.65 15.54 -4.22
N GLY A 50 -11.87 14.47 -4.27
CA GLY A 50 -12.18 13.27 -5.03
C GLY A 50 -11.64 13.25 -6.46
N GLN A 51 -10.42 13.74 -6.68
CA GLN A 51 -9.70 13.53 -7.95
C GLN A 51 -9.13 12.12 -8.03
N THR A 52 -8.91 11.65 -9.25
CA THR A 52 -8.19 10.40 -9.54
C THR A 52 -6.80 10.40 -8.90
N SER A 53 -6.43 9.28 -8.31
CA SER A 53 -5.10 9.00 -7.79
C SER A 53 -4.36 7.97 -8.66
N PRO A 54 -3.05 7.77 -8.46
CA PRO A 54 -2.32 6.68 -9.12
C PRO A 54 -2.87 5.29 -8.83
N SER A 55 -3.62 5.11 -7.73
CA SER A 55 -4.24 3.82 -7.38
C SER A 55 -5.67 3.68 -7.89
N SER A 56 -6.28 4.74 -8.43
CA SER A 56 -7.62 4.67 -9.03
C SER A 56 -7.62 3.73 -10.23
N ALA A 57 -8.58 2.80 -10.28
CA ALA A 57 -8.71 1.85 -11.38
C ALA A 57 -8.87 2.54 -12.75
N GLN A 58 -8.41 1.88 -13.82
CA GLN A 58 -8.70 2.32 -15.18
C GLN A 58 -10.22 2.41 -15.39
N GLY A 59 -10.67 3.46 -16.06
CA GLY A 59 -12.08 3.77 -16.26
C GLY A 59 -12.77 4.44 -15.07
N PHE A 60 -12.10 4.61 -13.91
CA PHE A 60 -12.70 5.24 -12.74
C PHE A 60 -13.08 6.70 -13.01
N VAL A 61 -14.37 7.01 -12.86
CA VAL A 61 -14.94 8.33 -13.17
C VAL A 61 -14.90 9.21 -11.93
N THR A 62 -14.28 10.37 -12.06
CA THR A 62 -14.28 11.42 -11.03
C THR A 62 -14.74 12.75 -11.63
N LYS A 63 -14.89 13.78 -10.79
CA LYS A 63 -15.19 15.15 -11.27
C LYS A 63 -14.09 15.69 -12.19
N SER A 64 -12.82 15.37 -11.93
CA SER A 64 -11.68 15.78 -12.76
C SER A 64 -11.42 14.86 -13.94
N THR A 65 -11.87 13.61 -13.88
CA THR A 65 -11.80 12.62 -14.98
C THR A 65 -13.19 12.13 -15.39
N PRO A 66 -14.04 13.00 -15.97
CA PRO A 66 -15.43 12.65 -16.28
C PRO A 66 -15.57 11.56 -17.36
N LYS A 67 -14.51 11.30 -18.14
CA LYS A 67 -14.45 10.23 -19.14
C LYS A 67 -13.84 8.92 -18.60
N GLY A 68 -13.56 8.87 -17.30
CA GLY A 68 -12.83 7.77 -16.67
C GLY A 68 -11.32 7.98 -16.68
N ASN A 69 -10.62 7.33 -15.76
CA ASN A 69 -9.17 7.26 -15.74
C ASN A 69 -8.66 6.50 -16.98
N ILE A 70 -7.69 7.04 -17.71
CA ILE A 70 -7.12 6.38 -18.89
C ILE A 70 -5.94 5.48 -18.53
N GLU A 71 -5.28 5.77 -17.41
CA GLU A 71 -4.08 5.09 -16.95
C GLU A 71 -4.43 3.82 -16.18
N GLN A 72 -3.52 2.84 -16.22
CA GLN A 72 -3.59 1.71 -15.31
C GLN A 72 -3.13 2.15 -13.92
N ASN A 73 -3.73 1.58 -12.89
CA ASN A 73 -3.32 1.85 -11.53
C ASN A 73 -1.91 1.31 -11.28
N VAL A 74 -1.16 2.00 -10.43
CA VAL A 74 0.14 1.52 -9.97
C VAL A 74 -0.02 0.23 -9.16
N ALA A 75 0.99 -0.64 -9.22
CA ALA A 75 1.11 -1.83 -8.38
C ALA A 75 2.10 -1.53 -7.23
N PRO A 76 1.66 -0.98 -6.09
CA PRO A 76 2.57 -0.44 -5.08
C PRO A 76 3.49 -1.50 -4.46
N LEU A 77 3.01 -2.73 -4.32
CA LEU A 77 3.80 -3.83 -3.77
C LEU A 77 4.89 -4.28 -4.76
N GLU A 78 4.54 -4.46 -6.02
CA GLU A 78 5.50 -4.78 -7.09
C GLU A 78 6.56 -3.69 -7.22
N LEU A 79 6.16 -2.42 -7.14
CA LEU A 79 7.06 -1.28 -7.14
C LEU A 79 8.01 -1.31 -5.94
N ALA A 80 7.50 -1.62 -4.74
CA ALA A 80 8.31 -1.70 -3.54
C ALA A 80 9.34 -2.84 -3.63
N LEU A 81 8.90 -4.04 -4.00
CA LEU A 81 9.77 -5.21 -4.21
C LEU A 81 10.85 -4.91 -5.26
N SER A 82 10.45 -4.37 -6.41
CA SER A 82 11.38 -4.02 -7.50
C SER A 82 12.36 -2.90 -7.11
N SER A 83 12.00 -2.08 -6.12
CA SER A 83 12.85 -1.03 -5.57
C SER A 83 13.78 -1.51 -4.45
N GLY A 84 13.78 -2.81 -4.13
CA GLY A 84 14.66 -3.41 -3.13
C GLY A 84 14.14 -3.32 -1.70
N ALA A 85 12.83 -3.25 -1.50
CA ALA A 85 12.22 -3.36 -0.18
C ALA A 85 12.65 -4.65 0.53
N THR A 86 12.84 -4.55 1.85
CA THR A 86 13.21 -5.67 2.73
C THR A 86 12.04 -6.14 3.59
N PHE A 87 11.03 -5.28 3.76
CA PHE A 87 9.72 -5.64 4.32
C PHE A 87 8.62 -4.97 3.49
N VAL A 88 7.66 -5.76 3.02
CA VAL A 88 6.50 -5.28 2.24
C VAL A 88 5.27 -5.97 2.79
N ALA A 89 4.23 -5.22 3.15
CA ALA A 89 2.98 -5.80 3.58
C ALA A 89 1.76 -5.06 3.03
N GLN A 90 0.63 -5.74 2.96
CA GLN A 90 -0.64 -5.16 2.55
C GLN A 90 -1.81 -5.62 3.41
N GLY A 91 -2.50 -4.65 4.01
CA GLY A 91 -3.62 -4.90 4.91
C GLY A 91 -4.89 -4.17 4.49
N PHE A 92 -5.95 -4.39 5.28
CA PHE A 92 -7.24 -3.74 5.10
C PHE A 92 -7.69 -3.10 6.42
N SER A 93 -8.15 -1.85 6.35
CA SER A 93 -8.45 -1.05 7.55
C SER A 93 -9.58 -1.61 8.42
N SER A 94 -10.47 -2.46 7.90
CA SER A 94 -11.51 -3.11 8.72
C SER A 94 -11.00 -4.31 9.53
N ASP A 95 -9.85 -4.88 9.17
CA ASP A 95 -9.28 -5.99 9.93
C ASP A 95 -8.25 -5.48 10.92
N ILE A 96 -8.75 -4.88 11.99
CA ILE A 96 -7.94 -4.18 12.99
C ILE A 96 -6.90 -5.13 13.59
N LYS A 97 -7.27 -6.37 13.89
CA LYS A 97 -6.36 -7.33 14.53
C LYS A 97 -5.19 -7.69 13.62
N ALA A 98 -5.47 -8.04 12.36
CA ALA A 98 -4.42 -8.36 11.40
C ALA A 98 -3.54 -7.14 11.09
N LEU A 99 -4.16 -5.97 10.92
CA LEU A 99 -3.45 -4.73 10.60
C LEU A 99 -2.55 -4.27 11.77
N THR A 100 -3.01 -4.36 13.01
CA THR A 100 -2.17 -4.06 14.18
C THR A 100 -0.94 -4.95 14.21
N LYS A 101 -1.13 -6.27 14.06
CA LYS A 101 -0.01 -7.22 14.04
C LYS A 101 0.99 -6.93 12.92
N MET A 102 0.48 -6.64 11.72
CA MET A 102 1.31 -6.27 10.56
C MET A 102 2.12 -5.00 10.80
N ILE A 103 1.54 -3.97 11.41
CA ILE A 103 2.24 -2.72 11.73
C ILE A 103 3.28 -2.95 12.83
N GLU A 104 2.98 -3.77 13.85
CA GLU A 104 3.95 -4.16 14.87
C GLU A 104 5.17 -4.86 14.26
N ASP A 105 4.94 -5.82 13.35
CA ASP A 105 6.02 -6.53 12.66
C ASP A 105 6.84 -5.56 11.78
N ALA A 106 6.17 -4.62 11.10
CA ALA A 106 6.81 -3.61 10.26
C ALA A 106 7.68 -2.61 11.07
N ILE A 107 7.30 -2.30 12.31
CA ILE A 107 8.05 -1.43 13.22
C ILE A 107 9.28 -2.16 13.79
N ASN A 108 9.17 -3.47 14.02
CA ASN A 108 10.25 -4.28 14.57
C ASN A 108 11.28 -4.75 13.51
N HIS A 109 11.01 -4.52 12.23
CA HIS A 109 11.92 -4.86 11.14
C HIS A 109 13.12 -3.92 11.06
N ASP A 110 14.32 -4.47 10.94
CA ASP A 110 15.57 -3.72 10.78
C ASP A 110 15.76 -3.26 9.32
N GLY A 111 15.03 -2.23 8.91
CA GLY A 111 15.10 -1.72 7.54
C GLY A 111 13.91 -0.86 7.14
N PHE A 112 13.74 -0.67 5.83
CA PHE A 112 12.58 0.05 5.32
C PHE A 112 11.39 -0.91 5.20
N SER A 113 10.34 -0.63 5.99
CA SER A 113 9.08 -1.37 5.95
C SER A 113 8.03 -0.59 5.19
N PHE A 114 7.50 -1.18 4.12
CA PHE A 114 6.43 -0.60 3.33
C PHE A 114 5.12 -1.32 3.59
N VAL A 115 4.14 -0.63 4.18
CA VAL A 115 2.82 -1.20 4.51
C VAL A 115 1.76 -0.47 3.71
N ASN A 116 1.17 -1.13 2.71
CA ASN A 116 0.02 -0.59 1.99
C ASN A 116 -1.28 -0.99 2.71
N VAL A 117 -2.17 -0.05 2.99
CA VAL A 117 -3.41 -0.31 3.72
C VAL A 117 -4.58 0.17 2.89
N PHE A 118 -5.40 -0.77 2.42
CA PHE A 118 -6.67 -0.42 1.80
C PHE A 118 -7.58 0.27 2.83
N SER A 119 -7.96 1.52 2.55
CA SER A 119 -8.70 2.40 3.47
C SER A 119 -9.85 3.11 2.74
N PRO A 120 -11.04 2.50 2.63
CA PRO A 120 -12.12 3.02 1.78
C PRO A 120 -12.54 4.47 2.09
N CYS A 121 -12.53 5.34 1.08
CA CYS A 121 -13.04 6.71 1.19
C CYS A 121 -14.55 6.76 0.93
N VAL A 122 -15.35 6.62 2.00
CA VAL A 122 -16.82 6.58 1.90
C VAL A 122 -17.44 7.82 1.25
N THR A 123 -16.77 8.97 1.26
CA THR A 123 -17.30 10.22 0.71
C THR A 123 -17.21 10.28 -0.81
N TYR A 124 -16.07 9.88 -1.39
CA TYR A 124 -15.77 10.14 -2.81
C TYR A 124 -15.54 8.88 -3.63
N ASN A 125 -15.02 7.79 -3.06
CA ASN A 125 -14.89 6.52 -3.76
C ASN A 125 -16.08 5.61 -3.43
N LYS A 126 -17.05 5.56 -4.34
CA LYS A 126 -18.28 4.76 -4.20
C LYS A 126 -18.16 3.36 -4.81
N VAL A 127 -17.02 3.05 -5.44
CA VAL A 127 -16.77 1.77 -6.10
C VAL A 127 -16.03 0.83 -5.14
N ASN A 128 -14.86 1.26 -4.67
CA ASN A 128 -14.02 0.46 -3.76
C ASN A 128 -14.44 0.69 -2.31
N THR A 129 -15.63 0.18 -1.98
CA THR A 129 -16.23 0.27 -0.64
C THR A 129 -15.65 -0.80 0.29
N TYR A 130 -16.00 -0.72 1.58
CA TYR A 130 -15.64 -1.75 2.54
C TYR A 130 -16.10 -3.15 2.12
N ASP A 131 -17.32 -3.28 1.62
CA ASP A 131 -17.87 -4.57 1.21
C ASP A 131 -17.18 -5.07 -0.07
N TRP A 132 -16.92 -4.17 -1.02
CA TRP A 132 -16.14 -4.52 -2.22
C TRP A 132 -14.77 -5.11 -1.84
N PHE A 133 -14.03 -4.48 -0.93
CA PHE A 133 -12.74 -5.04 -0.50
C PHE A 133 -12.90 -6.38 0.24
N LYS A 134 -13.90 -6.55 1.10
CA LYS A 134 -14.11 -7.85 1.78
C LYS A 134 -14.40 -8.99 0.80
N GLU A 135 -15.08 -8.70 -0.30
CA GLU A 135 -15.42 -9.69 -1.33
C GLU A 135 -14.26 -9.97 -2.30
N ASN A 136 -13.31 -9.04 -2.44
CA ASN A 136 -12.25 -9.10 -3.46
C ASN A 136 -10.85 -9.29 -2.89
N LEU A 137 -10.67 -9.27 -1.57
CA LEU A 137 -9.38 -9.54 -0.93
C LEU A 137 -9.27 -11.01 -0.55
N THR A 138 -8.09 -11.56 -0.80
CA THR A 138 -7.72 -12.93 -0.37
C THR A 138 -6.72 -12.83 0.77
N ASP A 139 -6.95 -13.60 1.83
CA ASP A 139 -5.95 -13.73 2.89
C ASP A 139 -4.82 -14.62 2.43
N ILE A 140 -3.59 -14.27 2.79
CA ILE A 140 -2.40 -15.01 2.41
C ILE A 140 -2.37 -16.41 3.03
N ALA A 141 -3.00 -16.58 4.19
CA ALA A 141 -3.14 -17.87 4.85
C ALA A 141 -3.96 -18.87 4.02
N ASP A 142 -4.77 -18.37 3.07
CA ASP A 142 -5.60 -19.18 2.18
C ASP A 142 -4.89 -19.52 0.85
N ILE A 143 -3.65 -19.03 0.64
CA ILE A 143 -2.86 -19.29 -0.56
C ILE A 143 -1.94 -20.50 -0.31
N ASP A 144 -2.31 -21.64 -0.89
CA ASP A 144 -1.51 -22.86 -0.80
C ASP A 144 -0.11 -22.68 -1.38
N GLY A 145 0.91 -22.99 -0.58
CA GLY A 145 2.31 -22.97 -1.01
C GLY A 145 2.94 -21.58 -1.07
N TYR A 146 2.28 -20.54 -0.52
CA TYR A 146 2.88 -19.21 -0.42
C TYR A 146 4.14 -19.22 0.45
N ASP A 147 5.25 -18.73 -0.11
CA ASP A 147 6.53 -18.56 0.58
C ASP A 147 6.91 -17.08 0.66
N PHE A 148 6.80 -16.50 1.86
CA PHE A 148 7.12 -15.10 2.11
C PHE A 148 8.60 -14.74 1.89
N THR A 149 9.48 -15.73 1.75
CA THR A 149 10.91 -15.53 1.47
C THR A 149 11.21 -15.48 -0.02
N ASP A 150 10.32 -15.97 -0.88
CA ASP A 150 10.48 -15.91 -2.33
C ASP A 150 10.00 -14.55 -2.88
N LYS A 151 10.95 -13.69 -3.19
CA LYS A 151 10.69 -12.37 -3.79
C LYS A 151 10.11 -12.43 -5.20
N ASN A 152 10.13 -13.60 -5.84
CA ASN A 152 9.59 -13.81 -7.19
C ASN A 152 8.24 -14.54 -7.17
N ASP A 153 7.67 -14.84 -5.99
CA ASP A 153 6.34 -15.42 -5.92
C ASP A 153 5.33 -14.45 -6.57
N GLY A 154 4.74 -14.90 -7.68
CA GLY A 154 3.83 -14.12 -8.52
C GLY A 154 2.43 -13.91 -7.94
N ASN A 155 2.17 -14.41 -6.72
CA ASN A 155 0.89 -14.28 -6.01
C ASN A 155 0.61 -12.86 -5.48
N THR A 156 1.15 -11.82 -6.13
CA THR A 156 1.14 -10.43 -5.62
C THR A 156 -0.12 -9.62 -5.92
N LYS A 157 -1.06 -10.16 -6.71
CA LYS A 157 -2.29 -9.46 -7.08
C LYS A 157 -3.45 -9.82 -6.17
N GLY A 158 -3.87 -8.86 -5.32
CA GLY A 158 -5.08 -8.99 -4.49
C GLY A 158 -4.90 -9.75 -3.18
N ALA A 159 -3.68 -10.19 -2.87
CA ALA A 159 -3.35 -10.86 -1.62
C ALA A 159 -2.96 -9.87 -0.52
N ARG A 160 -3.33 -10.17 0.74
CA ARG A 160 -2.79 -9.49 1.93
C ARG A 160 -1.34 -9.92 2.15
N ILE A 161 -0.39 -9.29 1.47
CA ILE A 161 0.98 -9.81 1.49
C ILE A 161 1.67 -9.46 2.81
N GLN A 162 2.54 -10.32 3.33
CA GLN A 162 3.55 -9.99 4.33
C GLN A 162 4.86 -10.63 3.90
N PHE A 163 5.79 -9.83 3.40
CA PHE A 163 7.18 -10.21 3.15
C PHE A 163 8.00 -9.81 4.37
N THR A 164 8.64 -10.79 5.00
CA THR A 164 9.70 -10.57 5.99
C THR A 164 10.96 -11.23 5.46
N SER A 165 12.02 -10.46 5.18
CA SER A 165 13.34 -11.03 4.90
C SER A 165 13.96 -11.67 6.13
#